data_AF-A0A6L7RZK3-F1
#
_entry.id   AF-A0A6L7RZK3-F1
#
_cell.length_a   1.000
_cell.length_b   1.000
_cell.length_c   1.000
_cell.angle_alpha   90.00
_cell.angle_beta   90.00
_cell.angle_gamma   90.00
#
_symmetry.space_group_name_H-M   'P 1'
#
loop_
_entity.id
_entity.type
_entity.pdbx_description
1 polymer ?
#
loop_
_entity_poly.entity_id
_entity_poly.type
_entity_poly.pdbx_seq_one_letter_code
_entity_poly.pdbx_strand_id
1 'polypeptide(L)' 'MTDILLLAFIFLIAGVVSVPIATRLGIGSVLGYLVAGVAISPVLALLDVDVHAIQQVAELGVVLM' A
#
# COMPACT_ATOMS: atom_id res chain seq x y z
N MET A 1 -3.38 -7.84 17.40
CA MET A 1 -1.94 -7.73 17.02
C MET A 1 -1.69 -8.40 15.68
N THR A 2 -2.21 -9.61 15.48
CA THR A 2 -2.11 -10.36 14.21
C THR A 2 -2.67 -9.58 13.01
N ASP A 3 -3.77 -8.85 13.18
CA ASP A 3 -4.44 -8.12 12.10
C ASP A 3 -3.60 -6.96 11.56
N ILE A 4 -2.92 -6.23 12.45
CA ILE A 4 -1.97 -5.16 12.06
C ILE A 4 -0.79 -5.74 11.29
N LEU A 5 -0.25 -6.88 11.75
CA LEU A 5 0.88 -7.54 11.09
C LEU A 5 0.49 -8.05 9.69
N LEU A 6 -0.71 -8.63 9.57
CA LEU A 6 -1.29 -9.09 8.32
C LEU A 6 -1.51 -7.92 7.36
N LEU A 7 -2.10 -6.82 7.83
CA LEU A 7 -2.35 -5.63 7.02
C LEU A 7 -1.03 -5.01 6.54
N ALA A 8 -0.06 -4.83 7.43
CA ALA A 8 1.26 -4.33 7.08
C ALA A 8 1.94 -5.24 6.04
N PHE A 9 1.83 -6.56 6.19
CA PHE A 9 2.35 -7.52 5.22
C PHE A 9 1.70 -7.37 3.84
N ILE A 10 0.38 -7.21 3.77
CA ILE A 10 -0.36 -6.97 2.51
C ILE A 10 0.11 -5.68 1.83
N PHE A 11 0.24 -4.58 2.58
CA PHE A 11 0.74 -3.31 2.02
C PHE A 11 2.20 -3.42 1.53
N LEU A 12 3.06 -4.05 2.32
CA LEU A 12 4.47 -4.23 1.97
C LEU A 12 4.64 -5.12 0.73
N ILE A 13 3.95 -6.26 0.65
CA ILE A 13 4.08 -7.15 -0.51
C ILE A 13 3.52 -6.50 -1.78
N ALA A 14 2.43 -5.74 -1.68
CA ALA A 14 1.88 -5.00 -2.80
C ALA A 14 2.85 -3.95 -3.34
N GLY A 15 3.50 -3.18 -2.44
CA GLY A 15 4.54 -2.22 -2.80
C GLY A 15 5.78 -2.89 -3.42
N VAL A 16 6.29 -3.95 -2.77
CA VAL A 16 7.48 -4.69 -3.22
C VAL A 16 7.28 -5.32 -4.60
N VAL A 17 6.06 -5.73 -4.97
CA VAL A 17 5.76 -6.29 -6.30
C VAL A 17 5.48 -5.20 -7.32
N SER A 18 4.61 -4.23 -7.00
CA SER A 18 4.16 -3.22 -7.96
C SER A 18 5.24 -2.22 -8.34
N VAL A 19 6.09 -1.80 -7.39
CA VAL A 19 7.08 -0.74 -7.62
C VAL A 19 8.18 -1.17 -8.60
N PRO A 20 8.79 -2.36 -8.48
CA PRO A 20 9.76 -2.83 -9.50
C PRO A 20 9.13 -2.98 -10.87
N ILE A 21 7.86 -3.40 -10.95
CA ILE A 21 7.13 -3.51 -12.23
C ILE A 21 6.97 -2.12 -12.85
N ALA A 22 6.44 -1.14 -12.10
CA ALA A 22 6.24 0.23 -12.60
C ALA A 22 7.56 0.92 -12.97
N THR A 23 8.61 0.70 -12.19
CA THR A 23 9.95 1.25 -12.48
C THR A 23 10.53 0.64 -13.75
N ARG A 24 10.33 -0.66 -13.99
CA ARG A 24 10.77 -1.33 -15.24
C ARG A 24 9.97 -0.88 -16.47
N LEU A 25 8.71 -0.51 -16.29
CA LEU A 25 7.86 0.03 -17.36
C LEU A 25 8.12 1.53 -17.64
N GLY A 26 9.02 2.18 -16.89
CA GLY A 26 9.40 3.59 -17.12
C GLY A 26 8.42 4.63 -16.58
N ILE A 27 7.45 4.20 -15.76
CA ILE A 27 6.36 5.07 -15.26
C ILE A 27 6.71 5.75 -13.92
N GLY A 28 7.88 5.43 -13.34
CA GLY A 28 8.33 5.95 -12.04
C GLY A 28 7.76 5.19 -10.83
N SER A 29 8.42 5.32 -9.68
CA SER A 29 8.09 4.58 -8.46
C SER A 29 6.78 5.03 -7.80
N VAL A 30 6.46 6.32 -7.87
CA VAL A 30 5.24 6.90 -7.27
C VAL A 30 3.98 6.29 -7.87
N LEU A 31 3.92 6.17 -9.21
CA LEU A 31 2.79 5.52 -9.88
C LEU A 31 2.70 4.03 -9.53
N GLY A 32 3.83 3.35 -9.30
CA GLY A 32 3.85 1.97 -8.82
C GLY A 32 3.18 1.79 -7.45
N TYR A 33 3.41 2.70 -6.50
CA TYR A 33 2.72 2.68 -5.21
C TYR A 33 1.22 2.95 -5.32
N LEU A 34 0.81 3.87 -6.20
CA LEU A 34 -0.61 4.14 -6.44
C LEU A 34 -1.33 2.93 -7.05
N VAL A 35 -0.71 2.27 -8.05
CA VAL A 35 -1.25 1.04 -8.63
C VAL A 35 -1.33 -0.08 -7.59
N ALA A 36 -0.35 -0.19 -6.69
CA ALA A 36 -0.39 -1.17 -5.60
C ALA A 36 -1.62 -0.95 -4.71
N GLY A 37 -1.88 0.29 -4.30
CA GLY A 37 -3.04 0.65 -3.48
C GLY A 37 -4.37 0.34 -4.16
N VAL A 38 -4.51 0.69 -5.44
CA VAL A 38 -5.71 0.36 -6.23
C VAL A 38 -5.91 -1.15 -6.33
N ALA A 39 -4.85 -1.91 -6.58
CA ALA A 39 -4.92 -3.36 -6.72
C ALA A 39 -5.35 -4.08 -5.43
N ILE A 40 -4.89 -3.61 -4.27
CA ILE A 40 -5.27 -4.21 -2.97
C ILE A 40 -6.58 -3.68 -2.39
N SER A 41 -7.12 -2.57 -2.92
CA SER A 41 -8.35 -1.96 -2.39
C SER A 41 -9.55 -2.91 -2.20
N PRO A 42 -9.83 -3.90 -3.08
CA PRO A 42 -10.93 -4.84 -2.85
C PRO A 42 -10.68 -5.76 -1.67
N VAL A 43 -9.41 -6.14 -1.44
CA VAL A 43 -9.01 -6.99 -0.30
C VAL A 43 -9.20 -6.22 1.01
N LEU A 44 -8.83 -4.93 1.03
CA LEU A 44 -9.03 -4.06 2.19
C LEU A 44 -10.53 -3.87 2.51
N ALA A 45 -11.37 -3.72 1.48
CA ALA A 45 -12.81 -3.63 1.65
C ALA A 45 -13.42 -4.93 2.21
N LEU A 46 -12.93 -6.09 1.77
CA LEU A 46 -13.37 -7.40 2.29
C LEU A 46 -12.95 -7.64 3.74
N LEU A 47 -11.85 -7.04 4.18
CA LEU A 47 -11.31 -7.15 5.53
C LEU A 47 -11.89 -6.09 6.50
N ASP A 48 -12.85 -5.27 6.05
CA ASP A 48 -13.49 -4.20 6.82
C ASP A 48 -12.47 -3.26 7.50
N VAL A 49 -11.40 -2.93 6.76
CA VAL A 49 -10.29 -2.15 7.30
C VAL A 49 -10.69 -0.70 7.55
N ASP A 50 -10.38 -0.19 8.73
CA ASP A 50 -10.58 1.20 9.08
C ASP A 50 -9.69 2.13 8.22
N VAL A 51 -10.35 2.90 7.36
CA VAL A 51 -9.72 3.89 6.48
C VAL A 51 -9.01 4.99 7.28
N HIS A 52 -9.55 5.36 8.46
CA HIS A 52 -8.95 6.39 9.30
C HIS A 52 -7.60 5.93 9.87
N ALA A 53 -7.51 4.67 10.28
CA ALA A 53 -6.25 4.07 10.74
C ALA A 53 -5.20 4.03 9.62
N ILE A 54 -5.60 3.72 8.38
CA ILE A 54 -4.69 3.77 7.21
C ILE A 54 -4.21 5.20 6.97
N GLN A 55 -5.11 6.19 7.06
CA GLN A 55 -4.76 7.60 6.81
C GLN A 55 -3.70 8.10 7.79
N GLN A 56 -3.81 7.80 9.08
CA GLN A 56 -2.81 8.19 10.07
C GLN A 56 -1.42 7.63 9.76
N VAL A 57 -1.34 6.40 9.23
CA VAL A 57 -0.06 5.80 8.80
C VAL A 57 0.45 6.45 7.50
N ALA A 58 -0.45 6.77 6.57
CA ALA A 58 -0.09 7.44 5.32
C ALA A 58 0.47 8.85 5.55
N GLU A 59 -0.09 9.59 6.50
CA GLU A 59 0.41 10.91 6.92
C GLU A 59 1.84 10.82 7.46
N LEU A 60 2.15 9.80 8.26
CA LEU A 60 3.53 9.53 8.69
C LEU A 60 4.45 9.24 7.51
N GLY A 61 3.96 8.47 6.51
CA GLY A 61 4.72 8.17 5.30
C GLY A 61 5.14 9.41 4.52
N VAL A 62 4.26 10.41 4.41
CA VAL A 62 4.56 11.69 3.73
C VAL A 62 5.59 12.51 4.51
N VAL A 63 5.55 12.50 5.84
CA VAL A 63 6.52 13.21 6.69
C VAL A 63 7.93 12.61 6.61
N LEU A 64 8.04 11.32 6.30
CA LEU A 64 9.32 10.60 6.20
C LEU A 64 10.01 10.74 4.83
N MET A 65 9.39 11.43 3.85
CA MET A 65 9.97 11.69 2.51
C MET A 65 10.82 12.95 2.48
#